data_AF-A0A819I500-F1
#
_entry.id   AF-A0A819I500-F1
#
_cell.length_a   1.000
_cell.length_b   1.000
_cell.length_c   1.000
_cell.angle_alpha   90.00
_cell.angle_beta   90.00
_cell.angle_gamma   90.00
#
_symmetry.space_group_name_H-M   'P 1'
#
loop_
_entity.id
_entity.type
_entity.pdbx_description
1 polymer ?
#
loop_
_entity_poly.entity_id
_entity_poly.type
_entity_poly.pdbx_seq_one_letter_code
_entity_poly.pdbx_strand_id
1 'polypeptide(L)'
;MSSSTQSLESRNAMFMWFQLFIEVLLRMHHTSNAPQELIDICKKNYRENSLELSIINEFESTYKSENAIWWYTRECCFYRILNKALRIQDFDMLFLLRFFITDLSKQLNNEYDRCLREMPTRDIIRVYRGQAIHVKELKLIKSSIGEYISMNSFLSTSLCRSTALSFLKMIELHEEIDRVLFEIDINPRDKTKAFSNIDRLSYFKCEDEVLIMLGALFRIESVNRDNEKQLWTVHVTLVNEDNYHLKETFAHMKEKIGDETNLHSMGKILTEMGEYEQARKCYKRMICEAQIDESIGYSGLGWADHWLNEYDEALNNTQRALSLIDKLLPDICSEKGRLYSALGLIYWRKKQYDQALKNLKKALYIQEKILPSDHPDLLATYNRLAITYSAVNEVQMAFEYYNKCLNIRLATLPHDHPDIATSYNNLGWLHNERTGDHAKALDYFQRSLVICRKILPPTHRDIVRTEQNILKAIEKMKQKSKTTT
;
A
#
# COMPACT_ATOMS: atom_id res chain seq x y z
N MET A 1 0.24 -20.83 9.27
CA MET A 1 1.22 -20.84 8.16
C MET A 1 0.45 -20.76 6.85
N SER A 2 0.39 -19.58 6.24
CA SER A 2 -0.08 -19.41 4.86
C SER A 2 0.79 -18.35 4.21
N SER A 3 1.76 -18.83 3.43
CA SER A 3 2.71 -18.01 2.69
C SER A 3 1.98 -17.11 1.70
N SER A 4 2.30 -15.82 1.79
CA SER A 4 1.90 -14.74 0.90
C SER A 4 2.38 -14.97 -0.53
N THR A 5 1.51 -15.52 -1.38
CA THR A 5 1.56 -15.22 -2.82
C THR A 5 0.78 -13.94 -3.05
N GLN A 6 1.42 -12.81 -2.76
CA GLN A 6 0.95 -11.51 -3.23
C GLN A 6 1.01 -11.51 -4.76
N SER A 7 -0.15 -11.36 -5.41
CA SER A 7 -0.25 -11.25 -6.86
C SER A 7 0.47 -10.00 -7.37
N LEU A 8 0.80 -9.98 -8.65
CA LEU A 8 1.58 -8.93 -9.31
C LEU A 8 0.86 -7.56 -9.30
N GLU A 9 -0.48 -7.53 -9.39
CA GLU A 9 -1.28 -6.32 -9.17
C GLU A 9 -1.27 -5.85 -7.71
N SER A 10 -1.19 -6.78 -6.75
CA SER A 10 -1.02 -6.40 -5.34
C SER A 10 0.32 -5.68 -5.12
N ARG A 11 1.35 -5.96 -5.93
CA ARG A 11 2.64 -5.24 -5.88
C ARG A 11 2.56 -3.86 -6.52
N ASN A 12 1.89 -3.71 -7.66
CA ASN A 12 1.70 -2.39 -8.27
C ASN A 12 0.85 -1.48 -7.37
N ALA A 13 -0.27 -2.00 -6.82
CA ALA A 13 -1.09 -1.26 -5.87
C ALA A 13 -0.33 -0.93 -4.58
N MET A 14 0.37 -1.91 -4.00
CA MET A 14 1.15 -1.71 -2.76
C MET A 14 2.29 -0.71 -2.95
N PHE A 15 2.97 -0.74 -4.10
CA PHE A 15 3.96 0.27 -4.45
C PHE A 15 3.31 1.66 -4.54
N MET A 16 2.21 1.81 -5.28
CA MET A 16 1.53 3.10 -5.40
C MET A 16 1.04 3.64 -4.04
N TRP A 17 0.55 2.76 -3.16
CA TRP A 17 0.20 3.13 -1.79
C TRP A 17 1.43 3.57 -0.99
N PHE A 18 2.55 2.85 -1.11
CA PHE A 18 3.80 3.24 -0.46
C PHE A 18 4.36 4.56 -1.02
N GLN A 19 4.20 4.84 -2.31
CA GLN A 19 4.53 6.14 -2.90
C GLN A 19 3.72 7.26 -2.29
N LEU A 20 2.41 7.06 -2.18
CA LEU A 20 1.53 8.04 -1.57
C LEU A 20 1.88 8.22 -0.07
N PHE A 21 2.24 7.13 0.62
CA PHE A 21 2.75 7.20 2.00
C PHE A 21 3.98 8.09 2.09
N ILE A 22 4.97 7.91 1.21
CA ILE A 22 6.18 8.74 1.17
C ILE A 22 5.86 10.20 0.80
N GLU A 23 4.97 10.44 -0.17
CA GLU A 23 4.54 11.80 -0.54
C GLU A 23 3.92 12.54 0.65
N VAL A 24 3.04 11.88 1.39
CA VAL A 24 2.45 12.43 2.62
C VAL A 24 3.54 12.65 3.67
N LEU A 25 4.40 11.66 3.90
CA LEU A 25 5.49 11.71 4.89
C LEU A 25 6.42 12.91 4.67
N LEU A 26 6.82 13.17 3.41
CA LEU A 26 7.73 14.25 3.02
C LEU A 26 7.13 15.65 3.19
N ARG A 27 5.80 15.76 3.12
CA ARG A 27 5.08 17.04 3.27
C ARG A 27 4.66 17.32 4.70
N MET A 28 4.65 16.31 5.55
CA MET A 28 4.34 16.48 6.96
C MET A 28 5.43 17.27 7.67
N HIS A 29 5.02 18.31 8.39
CA HIS A 29 5.90 19.02 9.31
C HIS A 29 6.40 18.06 10.40
N HIS A 30 7.71 18.04 10.62
CA HIS A 30 8.30 17.31 11.73
C HIS A 30 8.39 18.19 12.97
N THR A 31 8.27 17.57 14.14
CA THR A 31 8.50 18.21 15.42
C THR A 31 9.99 18.53 15.54
N SER A 32 10.33 19.67 16.15
CA SER A 32 11.73 20.07 16.38
C SER A 32 12.53 19.05 17.20
N ASN A 33 11.86 18.18 17.95
CA ASN A 33 12.48 17.16 18.80
C ASN A 33 12.80 15.83 18.08
N ALA A 34 12.36 15.62 16.83
CA ALA A 34 12.54 14.34 16.13
C ALA A 34 14.02 13.90 15.98
N PRO A 35 15.00 14.79 15.72
CA PRO A 35 16.41 14.41 15.70
C PRO A 35 16.90 13.87 17.04
N GLN A 36 16.48 14.48 18.17
CA GLN A 36 16.91 14.05 19.50
C GLN A 36 16.35 12.68 19.86
N GLU A 37 15.08 12.42 19.53
CA GLU A 37 14.45 11.11 19.75
C GLU A 37 15.20 10.00 18.98
N LEU A 38 15.63 10.27 17.74
CA LEU A 38 16.47 9.35 16.96
C LEU A 38 17.83 9.13 17.63
N ILE A 39 18.48 10.20 18.10
CA ILE A 39 19.78 10.14 18.78
C ILE A 39 19.68 9.28 20.04
N ASP A 40 18.64 9.45 20.85
CA ASP A 40 18.44 8.70 22.09
C ASP A 40 18.25 7.20 21.81
N ILE A 41 17.46 6.86 20.78
CA ILE A 41 17.29 5.48 20.31
C ILE A 41 18.63 4.90 19.83
N CYS A 42 19.41 5.67 19.07
CA CYS A 42 20.72 5.24 18.58
C CYS A 42 21.71 5.03 19.73
N LYS A 43 21.82 5.97 20.67
CA LYS A 43 22.69 5.85 21.86
C LYS A 43 22.34 4.61 22.68
N LYS A 44 21.04 4.31 22.83
CA LYS A 44 20.58 3.09 23.51
C LYS A 44 20.97 1.82 22.76
N ASN A 45 20.75 1.77 21.45
CA ASN A 45 21.00 0.59 20.62
C ASN A 45 22.49 0.30 20.42
N TYR A 46 23.34 1.34 20.42
CA TYR A 46 24.78 1.23 20.18
C TYR A 46 25.62 1.52 21.43
N ARG A 47 25.05 1.39 22.63
CA ARG A 47 25.69 1.72 23.91
C ARG A 47 27.05 1.04 24.17
N GLU A 48 27.29 -0.11 23.54
CA GLU A 48 28.52 -0.91 23.67
C GLU A 48 29.50 -0.68 22.51
N ASN A 49 29.12 0.10 21.48
CA ASN A 49 29.93 0.38 20.31
C ASN A 49 30.48 1.82 20.37
N SER A 50 31.73 1.95 20.82
CA SER A 50 32.40 3.25 21.00
C SER A 50 32.52 4.06 19.71
N LEU A 51 32.72 3.40 18.57
CA LEU A 51 32.80 4.05 17.26
C LEU A 51 31.46 4.67 16.90
N GLU A 52 30.38 3.91 16.97
CA GLU A 52 29.03 4.41 16.65
C GLU A 52 28.59 5.51 17.63
N LEU A 53 28.90 5.38 18.92
CA LEU A 53 28.62 6.45 19.89
C LEU A 53 29.33 7.76 19.55
N SER A 54 30.60 7.68 19.11
CA SER A 54 31.33 8.87 18.64
C SER A 54 30.64 9.50 17.43
N ILE A 55 30.19 8.69 16.47
CA ILE A 55 29.49 9.15 15.27
C ILE A 55 28.14 9.78 15.63
N ILE A 56 27.41 9.20 16.58
CA ILE A 56 26.12 9.73 17.05
C ILE A 56 26.30 11.09 17.74
N ASN A 57 27.34 11.26 18.57
CA ASN A 57 27.64 12.54 19.21
C ASN A 57 28.09 13.60 18.19
N GLU A 58 28.82 13.19 17.15
CA GLU A 58 29.17 14.06 16.02
C GLU A 58 27.90 14.49 15.26
N PHE A 59 26.98 13.57 15.00
CA PHE A 59 25.68 13.88 14.38
C PHE A 59 24.88 14.87 15.23
N GLU A 60 24.77 14.63 16.54
CA GLU A 60 24.06 15.50 17.49
C GLU A 60 24.59 16.95 17.48
N SER A 61 25.91 17.11 17.32
CA SER A 61 26.54 18.44 17.35
C SER A 61 26.67 19.13 15.98
N THR A 62 26.63 18.37 14.87
CA THR A 62 26.98 18.89 13.54
C THR A 62 25.90 18.68 12.47
N TYR A 63 24.86 17.88 12.72
CA TYR A 63 23.80 17.66 11.74
C TYR A 63 23.08 18.96 11.38
N LYS A 64 22.90 19.18 10.07
CA LYS A 64 22.12 20.28 9.51
C LYS A 64 21.37 19.79 8.28
N SER A 65 20.29 20.48 7.93
CA SER A 65 19.47 20.10 6.76
C SER A 65 20.25 20.11 5.43
N GLU A 66 21.39 20.78 5.37
CA GLU A 66 22.28 20.91 4.21
C GLU A 66 23.37 19.83 4.14
N ASN A 67 23.54 18.98 5.16
CA ASN A 67 24.52 17.88 5.17
C ASN A 67 23.92 16.47 5.30
N ALA A 68 22.60 16.31 5.19
CA ALA A 68 21.92 15.02 5.09
C ALA A 68 22.50 14.04 4.05
N ILE A 69 22.87 14.44 2.82
CA ILE A 69 23.50 13.51 1.85
C ILE A 69 24.83 12.97 2.37
N TRP A 70 25.64 13.83 2.98
CA TRP A 70 26.92 13.44 3.56
C TRP A 70 26.73 12.41 4.68
N TRP A 71 25.72 12.62 5.54
CA TRP A 71 25.37 11.66 6.59
C TRP A 71 24.77 10.36 6.06
N TYR A 72 24.00 10.44 4.97
CA TYR A 72 23.41 9.26 4.33
C TYR A 72 24.47 8.38 3.68
N THR A 73 25.47 8.97 3.03
CA THR A 73 26.54 8.25 2.33
C THR A 73 27.65 7.78 3.27
N ARG A 74 27.69 8.26 4.50
CA ARG A 74 28.60 7.75 5.54
C ARG A 74 28.17 6.36 5.98
N GLU A 75 29.12 5.43 6.07
CA GLU A 75 28.91 4.07 6.57
C GLU A 75 28.66 4.06 8.10
N CYS A 76 27.48 4.50 8.54
CA CYS A 76 27.12 4.68 9.94
C CYS A 76 25.74 4.11 10.28
N CYS A 77 25.35 4.16 11.56
CA CYS A 77 24.04 3.70 12.01
C CYS A 77 22.86 4.33 11.26
N PHE A 78 22.91 5.62 10.92
CA PHE A 78 21.79 6.32 10.28
C PHE A 78 21.47 5.75 8.90
N TYR A 79 22.49 5.53 8.07
CA TYR A 79 22.35 4.85 6.78
C TYR A 79 21.70 3.47 6.93
N ARG A 80 22.20 2.66 7.88
CA ARG A 80 21.71 1.29 8.09
C ARG A 80 20.27 1.27 8.61
N ILE A 81 19.93 2.16 9.53
CA ILE A 81 18.57 2.26 10.09
C ILE A 81 17.59 2.69 9.00
N LEU A 82 17.91 3.75 8.24
CA LEU A 82 17.03 4.24 7.18
C LEU A 82 16.82 3.18 6.09
N ASN A 83 17.89 2.56 5.59
CA ASN A 83 17.78 1.53 4.56
C ASN A 83 17.04 0.28 5.05
N LYS A 84 17.21 -0.09 6.33
CA LYS A 84 16.42 -1.17 6.93
C LYS A 84 14.95 -0.78 6.98
N ALA A 85 14.60 0.40 7.51
CA ALA A 85 13.23 0.86 7.65
C ALA A 85 12.52 0.94 6.30
N LEU A 86 13.19 1.46 5.29
CA LEU A 86 12.72 1.52 3.90
C LEU A 86 12.49 0.12 3.30
N ARG A 87 13.39 -0.84 3.55
CA ARG A 87 13.30 -2.22 3.05
C ARG A 87 12.14 -3.00 3.68
N ILE A 88 11.98 -2.90 4.99
CA ILE A 88 10.94 -3.65 5.73
C ILE A 88 9.65 -2.86 5.92
N GLN A 89 9.58 -1.64 5.37
CA GLN A 89 8.47 -0.70 5.54
C GLN A 89 8.14 -0.46 7.02
N ASP A 90 9.18 -0.22 7.84
CA ASP A 90 9.02 0.14 9.26
C ASP A 90 8.49 1.57 9.37
N PHE A 91 7.18 1.72 9.32
CA PHE A 91 6.52 3.03 9.29
C PHE A 91 6.80 3.87 10.54
N ASP A 92 7.04 3.28 11.70
CA ASP A 92 7.38 4.03 12.92
C ASP A 92 8.77 4.67 12.77
N MET A 93 9.75 3.89 12.30
CA MET A 93 11.09 4.39 12.04
C MET A 93 11.12 5.36 10.86
N LEU A 94 10.34 5.14 9.81
CA LEU A 94 10.19 6.09 8.70
C LEU A 94 9.56 7.40 9.17
N PHE A 95 8.56 7.33 10.05
CA PHE A 95 7.98 8.52 10.68
C PHE A 95 9.01 9.27 11.52
N LEU A 96 9.79 8.58 12.34
CA LEU A 96 10.85 9.20 13.13
C LEU A 96 11.92 9.86 12.24
N LEU A 97 12.35 9.16 11.19
CA LEU A 97 13.35 9.62 10.22
C LEU A 97 12.80 10.63 9.21
N ARG A 98 11.53 11.03 9.28
CA ARG A 98 10.90 11.91 8.28
C ARG A 98 11.66 13.22 8.08
N PHE A 99 12.26 13.78 9.14
CA PHE A 99 13.12 14.98 9.03
C PHE A 99 14.31 14.71 8.11
N PHE A 100 15.03 13.60 8.36
CA PHE A 100 16.22 13.21 7.61
C PHE A 100 15.88 12.85 6.16
N ILE A 101 14.78 12.12 5.94
CA ILE A 101 14.29 11.78 4.59
C ILE A 101 13.90 13.05 3.82
N THR A 102 13.26 14.01 4.51
CA THR A 102 12.88 15.30 3.91
C THR A 102 14.11 16.12 3.52
N ASP A 103 15.09 16.24 4.42
CA ASP A 103 16.33 16.99 4.16
C ASP A 103 17.14 16.33 3.04
N LEU A 104 17.25 15.00 3.03
CA LEU A 104 17.87 14.23 1.97
C LEU A 104 17.19 14.47 0.62
N SER A 105 15.86 14.41 0.58
CA SER A 105 15.07 14.65 -0.64
C SER A 105 15.23 16.09 -1.15
N LYS A 106 15.26 17.09 -0.25
CA LYS A 106 15.48 18.50 -0.62
C LYS A 106 16.87 18.71 -1.21
N GLN A 107 17.92 18.17 -0.59
CA GLN A 107 19.28 18.28 -1.13
C GLN A 107 19.42 17.59 -2.48
N LEU A 108 18.90 16.36 -2.63
CA LEU A 108 18.90 15.67 -3.92
C LEU A 108 18.20 16.51 -4.99
N ASN A 109 17.05 17.10 -4.67
CA ASN A 109 16.31 17.95 -5.63
C ASN A 109 17.09 19.20 -6.05
N ASN A 110 17.80 19.84 -5.11
CA ASN A 110 18.66 20.99 -5.42
C ASN A 110 19.85 20.59 -6.32
N GLU A 111 20.43 19.42 -6.07
CA GLU A 111 21.52 18.89 -6.88
C GLU A 111 21.08 18.43 -8.27
N TYR A 112 19.85 17.94 -8.43
CA TYR A 112 19.30 17.60 -9.74
C TYR A 112 19.33 18.79 -10.70
N ASP A 113 18.87 19.96 -10.22
CA ASP A 113 18.83 21.17 -11.04
C ASP A 113 20.25 21.62 -11.44
N ARG A 114 21.26 21.37 -10.60
CA ARG A 114 22.68 21.58 -10.93
C ARG A 114 23.17 20.56 -11.96
N CYS A 115 22.92 19.28 -11.70
CA CYS A 115 23.30 18.15 -12.57
C CYS A 115 22.82 18.38 -14.01
N LEU A 116 21.57 18.80 -14.19
CA LEU A 116 21.02 19.15 -15.52
C LEU A 116 21.75 20.31 -16.21
N ARG A 117 22.25 21.31 -15.47
CA ARG A 117 23.04 22.41 -16.05
C ARG A 117 24.44 21.97 -16.44
N GLU A 118 25.05 21.08 -15.65
CA GLU A 118 26.42 20.59 -15.84
C GLU A 118 26.51 19.40 -16.82
N MET A 119 25.38 18.75 -17.18
CA MET A 119 25.30 17.66 -18.16
C MET A 119 24.72 18.13 -19.51
N PRO A 120 25.54 18.66 -20.44
CA PRO A 120 25.09 19.12 -21.75
C PRO A 120 24.82 17.99 -22.77
N THR A 121 25.12 16.73 -22.43
CA THR A 121 25.03 15.59 -23.36
C THR A 121 23.61 15.05 -23.48
N ARG A 122 23.26 14.66 -24.72
CA ARG A 122 21.94 14.16 -25.12
C ARG A 122 21.77 12.64 -24.91
N ASP A 123 22.74 12.00 -24.28
CA ASP A 123 22.94 10.55 -24.29
C ASP A 123 22.45 9.90 -22.99
N ILE A 124 22.07 8.63 -23.10
CA ILE A 124 21.64 7.81 -21.96
C ILE A 124 22.83 7.61 -21.01
N ILE A 125 22.60 7.86 -19.72
CA ILE A 125 23.55 7.60 -18.65
C ILE A 125 23.27 6.21 -18.10
N ARG A 126 24.29 5.37 -17.99
CA ARG A 126 24.18 4.06 -17.35
C ARG A 126 24.84 4.08 -15.98
N VAL A 127 24.08 3.74 -14.96
CA VAL A 127 24.59 3.55 -13.59
C VAL A 127 24.45 2.09 -13.16
N TYR A 128 25.28 1.69 -12.21
CA TYR A 128 25.43 0.30 -11.78
C TYR A 128 25.20 0.15 -10.29
N ARG A 129 24.54 -0.95 -9.90
CA ARG A 129 24.40 -1.35 -8.51
C ARG A 129 24.56 -2.84 -8.31
N GLY A 130 25.47 -3.21 -7.42
CA GLY A 130 25.60 -4.57 -6.92
C GLY A 130 24.71 -4.80 -5.70
N GLN A 131 23.90 -5.86 -5.71
CA GLN A 131 23.04 -6.21 -4.58
C GLN A 131 22.86 -7.73 -4.43
N ALA A 132 22.72 -8.17 -3.18
CA ALA A 132 22.22 -9.50 -2.84
C ALA A 132 20.69 -9.52 -2.97
N ILE A 133 20.15 -10.47 -3.72
CA ILE A 133 18.70 -10.65 -3.89
C ILE A 133 18.32 -12.08 -3.54
N HIS A 134 17.20 -12.22 -2.84
CA HIS A 134 16.66 -13.53 -2.51
C HIS A 134 16.18 -14.25 -3.78
N VAL A 135 16.46 -15.55 -3.94
CA VAL A 135 16.15 -16.32 -5.16
C VAL A 135 14.68 -16.24 -5.56
N LYS A 136 13.76 -16.23 -4.58
CA LYS A 136 12.31 -16.02 -4.82
C LYS A 136 11.99 -14.67 -5.44
N GLU A 137 12.64 -13.60 -4.99
CA GLU A 137 12.45 -12.25 -5.53
C GLU A 137 13.03 -12.16 -6.95
N LEU A 138 14.20 -12.76 -7.19
CA LEU A 138 14.79 -12.83 -8.51
C LEU A 138 13.91 -13.59 -9.51
N LYS A 139 13.26 -14.70 -9.09
CA LYS A 139 12.27 -15.40 -9.93
C LYS A 139 11.12 -14.50 -10.34
N LEU A 140 10.67 -13.62 -9.45
CA LEU A 140 9.59 -12.67 -9.74
C LEU A 140 10.05 -11.59 -10.71
N ILE A 141 11.24 -11.02 -10.51
CA ILE A 141 11.83 -10.05 -11.46
C ILE A 141 11.92 -10.67 -12.87
N LYS A 142 12.32 -11.95 -12.96
CA LYS A 142 12.39 -12.68 -14.23
C LYS A 142 11.03 -12.88 -14.91
N SER A 143 9.96 -13.10 -14.15
CA SER A 143 8.61 -13.24 -14.72
C SER A 143 7.96 -11.90 -15.08
N SER A 144 8.56 -10.78 -14.68
CA SER A 144 8.05 -9.41 -14.84
C SER A 144 8.81 -8.60 -15.88
N ILE A 145 9.47 -9.24 -16.84
CA ILE A 145 10.13 -8.55 -17.96
C ILE A 145 9.09 -7.75 -18.75
N GLY A 146 9.38 -6.47 -18.99
CA GLY A 146 8.49 -5.50 -19.62
C GLY A 146 7.62 -4.71 -18.64
N GLU A 147 7.53 -5.14 -17.38
CA GLU A 147 6.77 -4.49 -16.31
C GLU A 147 7.62 -3.51 -15.49
N TYR A 148 7.00 -2.91 -14.48
CA TYR A 148 7.62 -1.92 -13.61
C TYR A 148 8.03 -2.50 -12.24
N ILE A 149 9.16 -2.03 -11.74
CA ILE A 149 9.65 -2.27 -10.39
C ILE A 149 10.02 -0.94 -9.75
N SER A 150 9.70 -0.79 -8.48
CA SER A 150 10.22 0.29 -7.66
C SER A 150 11.20 -0.25 -6.65
N MET A 151 12.20 0.58 -6.35
CA MET A 151 13.06 0.38 -5.21
C MET A 151 12.64 1.37 -4.13
N ASN A 152 12.08 0.86 -3.05
CA ASN A 152 11.62 1.65 -1.90
C ASN A 152 12.80 2.25 -1.09
N SER A 153 13.90 2.64 -1.73
CA SER A 153 15.13 3.13 -1.09
C SER A 153 15.78 4.23 -1.92
N PHE A 154 16.56 5.11 -1.29
CA PHE A 154 17.48 5.98 -2.02
C PHE A 154 18.60 5.12 -2.62
N LEU A 155 18.49 4.82 -3.91
CA LEU A 155 19.37 3.86 -4.53
C LEU A 155 20.74 4.48 -4.75
N SER A 156 21.71 4.08 -3.94
CA SER A 156 23.11 4.36 -4.23
C SER A 156 23.59 3.49 -5.39
N THR A 157 24.13 4.17 -6.40
CA THR A 157 24.61 3.61 -7.66
C THR A 157 25.92 4.29 -8.05
N SER A 158 26.68 3.67 -8.95
CA SER A 158 27.93 4.23 -9.45
C SER A 158 27.93 4.32 -10.96
N LEU A 159 28.60 5.35 -11.51
CA LEU A 159 28.92 5.40 -12.95
C LEU A 159 29.95 4.32 -13.34
N CYS A 160 30.69 3.79 -12.37
CA CYS A 160 31.73 2.79 -12.58
C CYS A 160 31.23 1.36 -12.30
N ARG A 161 31.11 0.55 -13.37
CA ARG A 161 30.69 -0.86 -13.27
C ARG A 161 31.58 -1.70 -12.35
N SER A 162 32.89 -1.45 -12.33
CA SER A 162 33.85 -2.16 -11.48
C SER A 162 33.59 -1.93 -9.99
N THR A 163 33.13 -0.73 -9.61
CA THR A 163 32.77 -0.38 -8.24
C THR A 163 31.54 -1.17 -7.79
N ALA A 164 30.49 -1.24 -8.62
CA ALA A 164 29.32 -2.08 -8.31
C ALA A 164 29.69 -3.58 -8.17
N LEU A 165 30.63 -4.07 -8.99
CA LEU A 165 31.11 -5.45 -8.91
C LEU A 165 31.97 -5.71 -7.66
N SER A 166 32.71 -4.73 -7.13
CA SER A 166 33.52 -4.92 -5.92
C SER A 166 32.62 -5.14 -4.70
N PHE A 167 31.50 -4.42 -4.59
CA PHE A 167 30.50 -4.65 -3.55
C PHE A 167 29.92 -6.07 -3.59
N LEU A 168 29.68 -6.63 -4.78
CA LEU A 168 29.18 -8.00 -4.93
C LEU A 168 30.18 -9.05 -4.44
N LYS A 169 31.49 -8.80 -4.54
CA LYS A 169 32.51 -9.76 -4.10
C LYS A 169 32.48 -9.98 -2.59
N MET A 170 32.06 -8.98 -1.83
CA MET A 170 31.97 -9.01 -0.37
C MET A 170 30.72 -9.75 0.14
N ILE A 171 29.77 -10.09 -0.75
CA ILE A 171 28.53 -10.76 -0.38
C ILE A 171 28.78 -12.27 -0.26
N GLU A 172 28.60 -12.81 0.94
CA GLU A 172 28.58 -14.25 1.17
C GLU A 172 27.31 -14.86 0.54
N LEU A 173 27.50 -15.83 -0.35
CA LEU A 173 26.42 -16.57 -0.98
C LEU A 173 25.93 -17.70 -0.06
N HIS A 174 24.64 -17.98 -0.10
CA HIS A 174 24.00 -19.12 0.55
C HIS A 174 22.79 -19.54 -0.30
N GLU A 175 22.17 -20.69 -0.01
CA GLU A 175 21.18 -21.33 -0.90
C GLU A 175 20.02 -20.42 -1.36
N GLU A 176 19.68 -19.41 -0.57
CA GLU A 176 18.55 -18.53 -0.83
C GLU A 176 18.92 -17.15 -1.37
N ILE A 177 20.21 -16.81 -1.53
CA ILE A 177 20.67 -15.48 -1.97
C ILE A 177 21.57 -15.59 -3.21
N ASP A 178 21.24 -14.80 -4.22
CA ASP A 178 22.03 -14.63 -5.44
C ASP A 178 22.65 -13.22 -5.54
N ARG A 179 23.77 -13.12 -6.25
CA ARG A 179 24.40 -11.83 -6.61
C ARG A 179 23.75 -11.28 -7.87
N VAL A 180 23.30 -10.02 -7.80
CA VAL A 180 22.65 -9.33 -8.91
C VAL A 180 23.35 -7.99 -9.16
N LEU A 181 23.75 -7.77 -10.40
CA LEU A 181 24.17 -6.48 -10.92
C LEU A 181 22.99 -5.84 -11.64
N PHE A 182 22.50 -4.73 -11.12
CA PHE A 182 21.60 -3.85 -11.84
C PHE A 182 22.39 -2.94 -12.78
N GLU A 183 22.01 -2.92 -14.04
CA GLU A 183 22.44 -1.94 -15.04
C GLU A 183 21.22 -1.05 -15.30
N ILE A 184 21.33 0.23 -14.94
CA ILE A 184 20.19 1.15 -14.92
C ILE A 184 20.44 2.24 -15.95
N ASP A 185 19.60 2.27 -16.99
CA ASP A 185 19.62 3.32 -17.99
C ASP A 185 18.74 4.49 -17.56
N ILE A 186 19.35 5.68 -17.60
CA ILE A 186 18.74 6.93 -17.20
C ILE A 186 18.80 7.87 -18.39
N ASN A 187 17.64 8.37 -18.81
CA ASN A 187 17.54 9.37 -19.86
C ASN A 187 17.38 10.76 -19.22
N PRO A 188 18.40 11.65 -19.28
CA PRO A 188 18.33 12.97 -18.66
C PRO A 188 17.25 13.90 -19.24
N ARG A 189 16.66 13.56 -20.40
CA ARG A 189 15.56 14.34 -21.00
C ARG A 189 14.21 14.06 -20.38
N ASP A 190 14.07 12.91 -19.73
CA ASP A 190 12.87 12.65 -18.96
C ASP A 190 12.87 13.67 -17.84
N LYS A 191 11.89 14.58 -17.84
CA LYS A 191 11.79 15.68 -16.87
C LYS A 191 11.48 15.18 -15.44
N THR A 192 11.73 13.90 -15.17
CA THR A 192 11.60 13.26 -13.88
C THR A 192 12.79 13.62 -13.01
N LYS A 193 12.53 14.32 -11.90
CA LYS A 193 13.49 14.48 -10.82
C LYS A 193 13.64 13.13 -10.12
N ALA A 194 14.48 12.26 -10.67
CA ALA A 194 14.55 10.87 -10.22
C ALA A 194 15.98 10.41 -9.86
N PHE A 195 17.00 11.21 -10.13
CA PHE A 195 18.39 10.90 -9.76
C PHE A 195 19.23 12.17 -9.60
N SER A 196 20.39 12.10 -8.97
CA SER A 196 21.38 13.19 -8.95
C SER A 196 22.79 12.65 -8.74
N ASN A 197 23.77 13.25 -9.41
CA ASN A 197 25.18 13.03 -9.08
C ASN A 197 25.51 13.79 -7.78
N ILE A 198 26.04 13.07 -6.79
CA ILE A 198 26.31 13.59 -5.46
C ILE A 198 27.79 13.57 -5.07
N ASP A 199 28.70 13.39 -6.05
CA ASP A 199 30.16 13.44 -5.91
C ASP A 199 30.69 14.49 -4.89
N ARG A 200 30.18 15.72 -4.95
CA ARG A 200 30.61 16.85 -4.11
C ARG A 200 30.02 16.84 -2.70
N LEU A 201 28.94 16.07 -2.48
CA LEU A 201 28.21 16.00 -1.22
C LEU A 201 28.42 14.66 -0.49
N SER A 202 28.84 13.62 -1.20
CA SER A 202 29.11 12.31 -0.63
C SER A 202 30.20 12.40 0.44
N TYR A 203 30.09 11.55 1.47
CA TYR A 203 31.15 11.31 2.43
C TYR A 203 32.44 10.86 1.72
N PHE A 204 32.31 10.08 0.64
CA PHE A 204 33.40 9.57 -0.16
C PHE A 204 33.71 10.50 -1.33
N LYS A 205 34.61 11.48 -1.09
CA LYS A 205 34.97 12.56 -2.03
C LYS A 205 35.49 12.12 -3.42
N CYS A 206 35.78 10.85 -3.62
CA CYS A 206 36.35 10.29 -4.86
C CYS A 206 35.40 9.29 -5.55
N GLU A 207 34.20 9.07 -5.02
CA GLU A 207 33.24 8.15 -5.64
C GLU A 207 32.31 8.91 -6.58
N ASP A 208 32.24 8.46 -7.83
CA ASP A 208 31.24 8.87 -8.81
C ASP A 208 29.89 8.23 -8.44
N GLU A 209 29.30 8.73 -7.35
CA GLU A 209 28.06 8.23 -6.78
C GLU A 209 26.85 8.98 -7.34
N VAL A 210 25.89 8.20 -7.84
CA VAL A 210 24.58 8.69 -8.27
C VAL A 210 23.54 8.14 -7.31
N LEU A 211 22.81 9.03 -6.65
CA LEU A 211 21.65 8.64 -5.85
C LEU A 211 20.39 8.75 -6.69
N ILE A 212 19.62 7.68 -6.73
CA ILE A 212 18.26 7.68 -7.25
C ILE A 212 17.31 8.11 -6.12
N MET A 213 16.41 9.03 -6.44
CA MET A 213 15.40 9.53 -5.51
C MET A 213 14.45 8.41 -5.07
N LEU A 214 13.98 8.52 -3.82
CA LEU A 214 12.96 7.63 -3.29
C LEU A 214 11.70 7.77 -4.13
N GLY A 215 11.20 6.63 -4.62
CA GLY A 215 9.98 6.60 -5.44
C GLY A 215 10.17 6.50 -6.94
N ALA A 216 11.42 6.50 -7.40
CA ALA A 216 11.73 6.22 -8.78
C ALA A 216 11.20 4.85 -9.24
N LEU A 217 10.64 4.84 -10.45
CA LEU A 217 10.09 3.68 -11.10
C LEU A 217 11.01 3.21 -12.23
N PHE A 218 11.20 1.90 -12.34
CA PHE A 218 12.06 1.29 -13.34
C PHE A 218 11.27 0.29 -14.16
N ARG A 219 11.50 0.23 -15.46
CA ARG A 219 11.02 -0.85 -16.31
C ARG A 219 12.07 -1.94 -16.40
N ILE A 220 11.68 -3.20 -16.21
CA ILE A 220 12.59 -4.34 -16.36
C ILE A 220 12.72 -4.66 -17.84
N GLU A 221 13.89 -4.44 -18.43
CA GLU A 221 14.13 -4.68 -19.86
C GLU A 221 14.60 -6.12 -20.11
N SER A 222 15.55 -6.60 -19.30
CA SER A 222 16.05 -7.97 -19.43
C SER A 222 16.66 -8.50 -18.13
N VAL A 223 16.69 -9.83 -18.02
CA VAL A 223 17.35 -10.54 -16.92
C VAL A 223 18.21 -11.66 -17.49
N ASN A 224 19.53 -11.53 -17.36
CA ASN A 224 20.51 -12.43 -17.92
C ASN A 224 21.35 -13.08 -16.82
N ARG A 225 21.86 -14.29 -17.06
CA ARG A 225 22.78 -14.99 -16.15
C ARG A 225 24.11 -15.22 -16.83
N ASP A 226 25.18 -14.72 -16.21
CA ASP A 226 26.54 -15.13 -16.50
C ASP A 226 26.87 -16.34 -15.60
N ASN A 227 26.83 -17.54 -16.19
CA ASN A 227 27.06 -18.79 -15.46
C ASN A 227 28.50 -18.93 -14.97
N GLU A 228 29.47 -18.39 -15.70
CA GLU A 228 30.90 -18.47 -15.34
C GLU A 228 31.20 -17.63 -14.11
N LYS A 229 30.58 -16.45 -14.02
CA LYS A 229 30.77 -15.51 -12.89
C LYS A 229 29.76 -15.70 -11.76
N GLN A 230 28.82 -16.64 -11.89
CA GLN A 230 27.67 -16.81 -10.99
C GLN A 230 26.97 -15.47 -10.69
N LEU A 231 26.75 -14.68 -11.74
CA LEU A 231 26.24 -13.32 -11.63
C LEU A 231 24.98 -13.17 -12.47
N TRP A 232 23.93 -12.64 -11.87
CA TRP A 232 22.78 -12.16 -12.62
C TRP A 232 22.97 -10.70 -13.01
N THR A 233 22.58 -10.35 -14.24
CA THR A 233 22.52 -8.98 -14.70
C THR A 233 21.07 -8.64 -15.02
N VAL A 234 20.55 -7.64 -14.32
CA VAL A 234 19.19 -7.13 -14.52
C VAL A 234 19.33 -5.74 -15.15
N HIS A 235 18.90 -5.62 -16.39
CA HIS A 235 18.88 -4.35 -17.11
C HIS A 235 17.52 -3.70 -16.91
N VAL A 236 17.53 -2.47 -16.42
CA VAL A 236 16.32 -1.69 -16.17
C VAL A 236 16.48 -0.28 -16.74
N THR A 237 15.36 0.32 -17.13
CA THR A 237 15.31 1.72 -17.58
C THR A 237 14.52 2.54 -16.59
N LEU A 238 15.03 3.69 -16.18
CA LEU A 238 14.28 4.66 -15.38
C LEU A 238 13.10 5.20 -16.20
N VAL A 239 11.90 5.19 -15.62
CA VAL A 239 10.66 5.52 -16.33
C VAL A 239 10.26 6.96 -16.04
N ASN A 240 9.82 7.65 -17.08
CA ASN A 240 9.19 8.96 -16.92
C ASN A 240 7.80 8.82 -16.28
N GLU A 241 7.52 9.61 -15.24
CA GLU A 241 6.24 9.67 -14.52
C GLU A 241 5.04 9.98 -15.44
N ASP A 242 5.27 10.49 -16.66
CA ASP A 242 4.25 10.76 -17.68
C ASP A 242 3.52 9.54 -18.25
N ASN A 243 3.74 8.34 -17.72
CA ASN A 243 3.00 7.15 -18.13
C ASN A 243 1.51 7.25 -17.73
N TYR A 244 0.66 7.48 -18.73
CA TYR A 244 -0.76 7.84 -18.59
C TYR A 244 -1.55 6.92 -17.64
N HIS A 245 -1.35 5.60 -17.71
CA HIS A 245 -2.09 4.64 -16.90
C HIS A 245 -1.72 4.65 -15.41
N LEU A 246 -0.46 4.94 -15.07
CA LEU A 246 -0.01 5.05 -13.69
C LEU A 246 -0.52 6.36 -13.07
N LYS A 247 -0.58 7.44 -13.85
CA LYS A 247 -1.10 8.74 -13.39
C LYS A 247 -2.59 8.68 -13.04
N GLU A 248 -3.42 8.07 -13.87
CA GLU A 248 -4.86 7.99 -13.61
C GLU A 248 -5.15 7.17 -12.34
N THR A 249 -4.48 6.03 -12.20
CA THR A 249 -4.61 5.18 -11.01
C THR A 249 -4.12 5.91 -9.76
N PHE A 250 -2.96 6.56 -9.83
CA PHE A 250 -2.39 7.31 -8.71
C PHE A 250 -3.25 8.54 -8.34
N ALA A 251 -3.81 9.24 -9.33
CA ALA A 251 -4.72 10.35 -9.12
C ALA A 251 -6.01 9.91 -8.41
N HIS A 252 -6.59 8.79 -8.81
CA HIS A 252 -7.76 8.23 -8.12
C HIS A 252 -7.44 7.81 -6.68
N MET A 253 -6.28 7.20 -6.44
CA MET A 253 -5.82 6.86 -5.10
C MET A 253 -5.66 8.12 -4.23
N LYS A 254 -5.08 9.19 -4.79
CA LYS A 254 -4.91 10.47 -4.12
C LYS A 254 -6.25 11.15 -3.82
N GLU A 255 -7.18 11.13 -4.75
CA GLU A 255 -8.55 11.62 -4.56
C GLU A 255 -9.25 10.89 -3.40
N LYS A 256 -9.10 9.56 -3.32
CA LYS A 256 -9.66 8.74 -2.23
C LYS A 256 -9.09 9.10 -0.85
N ILE A 257 -7.79 9.38 -0.77
CA ILE A 257 -7.14 9.77 0.50
C ILE A 257 -7.48 11.21 0.87
N GLY A 258 -7.52 12.10 -0.13
CA GLY A 258 -7.58 13.55 0.01
C GLY A 258 -6.18 14.19 -0.05
N ASP A 259 -6.13 15.51 -0.24
CA ASP A 259 -4.87 16.26 -0.33
C ASP A 259 -4.24 16.60 1.04
N GLU A 260 -4.88 16.21 2.13
CA GLU A 260 -4.38 16.47 3.48
C GLU A 260 -3.08 15.69 3.75
N THR A 261 -2.04 16.38 4.25
CA THR A 261 -0.76 15.77 4.61
C THR A 261 -0.64 15.69 6.13
N ASN A 262 -1.36 14.73 6.73
CA ASN A 262 -1.46 14.56 8.17
C ASN A 262 -1.51 13.07 8.57
N LEU A 263 -1.56 12.79 9.88
CA LEU A 263 -1.65 11.43 10.42
C LEU A 263 -2.93 10.69 10.00
N HIS A 264 -4.01 11.39 9.64
CA HIS A 264 -5.24 10.76 9.14
C HIS A 264 -5.04 10.16 7.77
N SER A 265 -4.49 10.94 6.83
CA SER A 265 -4.14 10.45 5.49
C SER A 265 -3.14 9.30 5.54
N MET A 266 -2.13 9.39 6.42
CA MET A 266 -1.21 8.27 6.65
C MET A 266 -1.94 7.02 7.15
N GLY A 267 -2.82 7.15 8.16
CA GLY A 267 -3.58 6.03 8.71
C GLY A 267 -4.48 5.37 7.67
N LYS A 268 -5.09 6.16 6.78
CA LYS A 268 -5.88 5.63 5.65
C LYS A 268 -5.00 4.83 4.69
N ILE A 269 -3.86 5.37 4.27
CA ILE A 269 -2.93 4.69 3.36
C ILE A 269 -2.45 3.37 3.98
N LEU A 270 -2.07 3.38 5.25
CA LEU A 270 -1.65 2.16 5.97
C LEU A 270 -2.76 1.12 6.03
N THR A 271 -4.02 1.55 6.22
CA THR A 271 -5.18 0.65 6.19
C THR A 271 -5.37 0.02 4.81
N GLU A 272 -5.22 0.79 3.74
CA GLU A 272 -5.31 0.29 2.35
C GLU A 272 -4.14 -0.65 1.99
N MET A 273 -2.96 -0.43 2.57
CA MET A 273 -1.82 -1.35 2.45
C MET A 273 -2.02 -2.66 3.22
N GLY A 274 -3.02 -2.74 4.11
CA GLY A 274 -3.24 -3.88 5.00
C GLY A 274 -2.38 -3.85 6.28
N GLU A 275 -1.71 -2.73 6.54
CA GLU A 275 -0.80 -2.52 7.67
C GLU A 275 -1.57 -2.01 8.89
N TYR A 276 -2.55 -2.80 9.34
CA TYR A 276 -3.56 -2.38 10.31
C TYR A 276 -2.97 -2.05 11.69
N GLU A 277 -1.93 -2.74 12.13
CA GLU A 277 -1.23 -2.43 13.38
C GLU A 277 -0.58 -1.05 13.35
N GLN A 278 0.01 -0.71 12.20
CA GLN A 278 0.70 0.56 12.01
C GLN A 278 -0.31 1.69 11.81
N ALA A 279 -1.42 1.43 11.09
CA ALA A 279 -2.56 2.33 11.04
C ALA A 279 -3.12 2.61 12.45
N ARG A 280 -3.26 1.58 13.29
CA ARG A 280 -3.71 1.70 14.69
C ARG A 280 -2.79 2.60 15.51
N LYS A 281 -1.46 2.42 15.42
CA LYS A 281 -0.50 3.32 16.07
C LYS A 281 -0.61 4.76 15.55
N CYS A 282 -0.76 4.93 14.24
CA CYS A 282 -0.92 6.23 13.60
C CYS A 282 -2.15 6.99 14.15
N TYR A 283 -3.30 6.33 14.24
CA TYR A 283 -4.52 6.93 14.79
C TYR A 283 -4.43 7.20 16.30
N LYS A 284 -3.79 6.32 17.10
CA LYS A 284 -3.50 6.60 18.53
C LYS A 284 -2.66 7.87 18.66
N ARG A 285 -1.61 8.00 17.85
CA ARG A 285 -0.74 9.18 17.83
C ARG A 285 -1.52 10.45 17.45
N MET A 286 -2.38 10.37 16.45
CA MET A 286 -3.23 11.49 16.02
C MET A 286 -4.12 12.02 17.16
N ILE A 287 -4.70 11.12 17.95
CA ILE A 287 -5.51 11.48 19.11
C ILE A 287 -4.65 12.12 20.20
N CYS A 288 -3.48 11.54 20.52
CA CYS A 288 -2.58 12.07 21.54
C CYS A 288 -2.01 13.45 21.19
N GLU A 289 -1.68 13.69 19.92
CA GLU A 289 -1.11 14.95 19.44
C GLU A 289 -2.19 16.02 19.12
N ALA A 290 -3.48 15.68 19.29
CA ALA A 290 -4.63 16.56 19.05
C ALA A 290 -4.57 17.32 17.71
N GLN A 291 -4.07 16.66 16.65
CA GLN A 291 -3.85 17.32 15.35
C GLN A 291 -5.15 17.61 14.57
N ILE A 292 -6.23 16.86 14.85
CA ILE A 292 -7.54 16.88 14.14
C ILE A 292 -8.66 16.57 15.16
N ASP A 293 -9.93 16.72 14.76
CA ASP A 293 -11.11 16.18 15.44
C ASP A 293 -10.87 14.73 15.91
N GLU A 294 -10.87 14.53 17.24
CA GLU A 294 -10.70 13.24 17.89
C GLU A 294 -11.66 12.17 17.34
N SER A 295 -12.84 12.58 16.87
CA SER A 295 -13.84 11.67 16.28
C SER A 295 -13.28 10.92 15.07
N ILE A 296 -12.48 11.59 14.24
CA ILE A 296 -11.84 11.01 13.06
C ILE A 296 -10.79 9.98 13.50
N GLY A 297 -10.04 10.28 14.56
CA GLY A 297 -9.04 9.36 15.12
C GLY A 297 -9.67 8.09 15.67
N TYR A 298 -10.72 8.23 16.49
CA TYR A 298 -11.45 7.07 17.02
C TYR A 298 -12.18 6.29 15.92
N SER A 299 -12.67 6.94 14.87
CA SER A 299 -13.23 6.27 13.69
C SER A 299 -12.17 5.44 12.96
N GLY A 300 -10.98 6.00 12.75
CA GLY A 300 -9.83 5.30 12.18
C GLY A 300 -9.39 4.09 13.01
N LEU A 301 -9.33 4.24 14.34
CA LEU A 301 -9.08 3.11 15.26
C LEU A 301 -10.16 2.04 15.13
N GLY A 302 -11.44 2.42 15.08
CA GLY A 302 -12.55 1.50 14.89
C GLY A 302 -12.37 0.62 13.64
N TRP A 303 -11.90 1.20 12.54
CA TRP A 303 -11.58 0.45 11.32
C TRP A 303 -10.35 -0.45 11.48
N ALA A 304 -9.25 0.07 12.02
CA ALA A 304 -8.02 -0.70 12.21
C ALA A 304 -8.25 -1.92 13.11
N ASP A 305 -8.91 -1.73 14.26
CA ASP A 305 -9.24 -2.79 15.22
C ASP A 305 -10.18 -3.83 14.60
N HIS A 306 -11.16 -3.39 13.79
CA HIS A 306 -12.04 -4.31 13.05
C HIS A 306 -11.23 -5.24 12.12
N TRP A 307 -10.24 -4.71 11.40
CA TRP A 307 -9.39 -5.51 10.51
C TRP A 307 -8.43 -6.43 11.26
N LEU A 308 -8.01 -6.05 12.47
CA LEU A 308 -7.27 -6.89 13.41
C LEU A 308 -8.15 -7.96 14.07
N ASN A 309 -9.46 -7.94 13.85
CA ASN A 309 -10.47 -8.79 14.50
C ASN A 309 -10.65 -8.52 16.01
N GLU A 310 -10.23 -7.35 16.48
CA GLU A 310 -10.46 -6.83 17.83
C GLU A 310 -11.82 -6.11 17.88
N TYR A 311 -12.91 -6.88 17.79
CA TYR A 311 -14.24 -6.30 17.56
C TYR A 311 -14.82 -5.55 18.77
N ASP A 312 -14.36 -5.81 19.99
CA ASP A 312 -14.79 -5.08 21.19
C ASP A 312 -14.15 -3.69 21.24
N GLU A 313 -12.85 -3.62 20.95
CA GLU A 313 -12.08 -2.39 20.79
C GLU A 313 -12.62 -1.55 19.62
N ALA A 314 -12.86 -2.20 18.47
CA ALA A 314 -13.47 -1.56 17.31
C ALA A 314 -14.83 -0.94 17.64
N LEU A 315 -15.67 -1.66 18.39
CA LEU A 315 -16.97 -1.19 18.83
C LEU A 315 -16.84 0.02 19.76
N ASN A 316 -15.99 -0.07 20.78
CA ASN A 316 -15.75 0.99 21.75
C ASN A 316 -15.23 2.27 21.07
N ASN A 317 -14.24 2.13 20.19
CA ASN A 317 -13.66 3.26 19.44
C ASN A 317 -14.69 3.90 18.49
N THR A 318 -15.46 3.10 17.75
CA THR A 318 -16.51 3.63 16.86
C THR A 318 -17.64 4.32 17.63
N GLN A 319 -18.04 3.78 18.79
CA GLN A 319 -19.03 4.41 19.67
C GLN A 319 -18.50 5.73 20.26
N ARG A 320 -17.22 5.77 20.63
CA ARG A 320 -16.57 6.98 21.12
C ARG A 320 -16.54 8.07 20.05
N ALA A 321 -16.15 7.72 18.82
CA ALA A 321 -16.22 8.63 17.67
C ALA A 321 -17.64 9.20 17.49
N LEU A 322 -18.66 8.34 17.57
CA LEU A 322 -20.06 8.76 17.44
C LEU A 322 -20.47 9.70 18.57
N SER A 323 -20.08 9.40 19.82
CA SER A 323 -20.44 10.22 20.98
C SER A 323 -19.84 11.63 20.94
N LEU A 324 -18.66 11.78 20.34
CA LEU A 324 -17.99 13.08 20.16
C LEU A 324 -18.78 13.97 19.19
N ILE A 325 -19.29 13.39 18.10
CA ILE A 325 -20.02 14.16 17.08
C ILE A 325 -21.53 14.27 17.35
N ASP A 326 -22.07 13.48 18.28
CA ASP A 326 -23.53 13.32 18.43
C ASP A 326 -24.25 14.64 18.72
N LYS A 327 -23.64 15.47 19.58
CA LYS A 327 -24.13 16.80 19.96
C LYS A 327 -23.64 17.93 19.05
N LEU A 328 -22.56 17.70 18.30
CA LEU A 328 -21.91 18.72 17.48
C LEU A 328 -22.50 18.78 16.07
N LEU A 329 -22.87 17.63 15.51
CA LEU A 329 -23.34 17.52 14.14
C LEU A 329 -24.84 17.21 14.07
N PRO A 330 -25.53 17.70 13.01
CA PRO A 330 -26.92 17.33 12.75
C PRO A 330 -27.13 15.82 12.69
N ASP A 331 -28.35 15.35 12.99
CA ASP A 331 -28.69 13.93 12.94
C ASP A 331 -28.48 13.29 11.56
N ILE A 332 -28.63 14.09 10.50
CA ILE A 332 -28.40 13.69 9.12
C ILE A 332 -27.10 14.34 8.65
N CYS A 333 -25.99 13.62 8.76
CA CYS A 333 -24.68 14.02 8.24
C CYS A 333 -23.87 12.80 7.78
N SER A 334 -22.91 13.02 6.88
CA SER A 334 -22.11 11.94 6.26
C SER A 334 -21.35 11.12 7.31
N GLU A 335 -20.82 11.80 8.31
CA GLU A 335 -20.02 11.25 9.40
C GLU A 335 -20.83 10.24 10.23
N LYS A 336 -22.02 10.63 10.70
CA LYS A 336 -22.94 9.72 11.41
C LYS A 336 -23.33 8.52 10.52
N GLY A 337 -23.59 8.76 9.23
CA GLY A 337 -23.89 7.69 8.27
C GLY A 337 -22.77 6.64 8.17
N ARG A 338 -21.51 7.08 8.04
CA ARG A 338 -20.33 6.19 8.00
C ARG A 338 -20.13 5.43 9.31
N LEU A 339 -20.26 6.11 10.46
CA LEU A 339 -20.12 5.47 11.78
C LEU A 339 -21.21 4.43 12.05
N TYR A 340 -22.47 4.71 11.72
CA TYR A 340 -23.54 3.72 11.83
C TYR A 340 -23.31 2.52 10.91
N SER A 341 -22.79 2.74 9.70
CA SER A 341 -22.46 1.65 8.79
C SER A 341 -21.30 0.79 9.33
N ALA A 342 -20.30 1.42 9.95
CA ALA A 342 -19.19 0.74 10.63
C ALA A 342 -19.67 -0.08 11.85
N LEU A 343 -20.49 0.50 12.72
CA LEU A 343 -21.13 -0.22 13.84
C LEU A 343 -21.93 -1.43 13.34
N GLY A 344 -22.69 -1.24 12.25
CA GLY A 344 -23.43 -2.32 11.60
C GLY A 344 -22.54 -3.50 11.22
N LEU A 345 -21.40 -3.22 10.58
CA LEU A 345 -20.41 -4.24 10.21
C LEU A 345 -19.78 -4.92 11.44
N ILE A 346 -19.39 -4.15 12.45
CA ILE A 346 -18.78 -4.67 13.68
C ILE A 346 -19.75 -5.61 14.40
N TYR A 347 -21.02 -5.20 14.58
CA TYR A 347 -22.05 -6.05 15.16
C TYR A 347 -22.30 -7.33 14.36
N TRP A 348 -22.28 -7.24 13.03
CA TRP A 348 -22.41 -8.42 12.17
C TRP A 348 -21.26 -9.40 12.40
N ARG A 349 -20.01 -8.92 12.52
CA ARG A 349 -18.84 -9.76 12.81
C ARG A 349 -18.92 -10.41 14.19
N LYS A 350 -19.53 -9.72 15.16
CA LYS A 350 -19.87 -10.27 16.49
C LYS A 350 -21.10 -11.18 16.49
N LYS A 351 -21.71 -11.46 15.33
CA LYS A 351 -22.96 -12.25 15.17
C LYS A 351 -24.17 -11.67 15.90
N GLN A 352 -24.14 -10.37 16.20
CA GLN A 352 -25.23 -9.62 16.83
C GLN A 352 -26.09 -8.97 15.74
N TYR A 353 -26.84 -9.80 15.01
CA TYR A 353 -27.47 -9.37 13.76
C TYR A 353 -28.60 -8.34 13.94
N ASP A 354 -29.32 -8.37 15.06
CA ASP A 354 -30.38 -7.38 15.32
C ASP A 354 -29.79 -5.98 15.52
N GLN A 355 -28.70 -5.88 16.28
CA GLN A 355 -27.93 -4.65 16.46
C GLN A 355 -27.31 -4.20 15.14
N ALA A 356 -26.82 -5.14 14.32
CA ALA A 356 -26.30 -4.85 12.99
C ALA A 356 -27.38 -4.22 12.09
N LEU A 357 -28.56 -4.85 11.98
CA LEU A 357 -29.69 -4.34 11.21
C LEU A 357 -30.15 -2.96 11.71
N LYS A 358 -30.22 -2.76 13.03
CA LYS A 358 -30.60 -1.47 13.62
C LYS A 358 -29.66 -0.35 13.18
N ASN A 359 -28.35 -0.57 13.25
CA ASN A 359 -27.36 0.45 12.88
C ASN A 359 -27.28 0.63 11.35
N LEU A 360 -27.33 -0.45 10.57
CA LEU A 360 -27.33 -0.38 9.11
C LEU A 360 -28.57 0.35 8.56
N LYS A 361 -29.75 0.19 9.17
CA LYS A 361 -30.95 0.95 8.79
C LYS A 361 -30.82 2.44 9.09
N LYS A 362 -30.18 2.81 10.21
CA LYS A 362 -29.85 4.22 10.51
C LYS A 362 -28.88 4.79 9.48
N ALA A 363 -27.82 4.05 9.16
CA ALA A 363 -26.86 4.44 8.12
C ALA A 363 -27.55 4.64 6.79
N LEU A 364 -28.41 3.68 6.39
CA LEU A 364 -29.16 3.74 5.14
C LEU A 364 -30.04 4.98 5.06
N TYR A 365 -30.82 5.26 6.11
CA TYR A 365 -31.70 6.42 6.16
C TYR A 365 -30.95 7.74 5.96
N ILE A 366 -29.77 7.87 6.58
CA ILE A 366 -28.93 9.07 6.43
C ILE A 366 -28.37 9.12 5.00
N GLN A 367 -27.79 8.02 4.52
CA GLN A 367 -27.12 7.95 3.23
C GLN A 367 -28.08 8.18 2.05
N GLU A 368 -29.29 7.62 2.07
CA GLU A 368 -30.31 7.85 1.03
C GLU A 368 -30.76 9.32 0.94
N LYS A 369 -30.60 10.10 2.01
CA LYS A 369 -30.97 11.52 2.02
C LYS A 369 -29.88 12.46 1.50
N ILE A 370 -28.62 12.07 1.62
CA ILE A 370 -27.49 12.99 1.38
C ILE A 370 -26.54 12.53 0.27
N LEU A 371 -26.56 11.25 -0.10
CA LEU A 371 -25.67 10.69 -1.10
C LEU A 371 -26.42 10.45 -2.42
N PRO A 372 -25.75 10.60 -3.56
CA PRO A 372 -26.23 10.08 -4.84
C PRO A 372 -26.58 8.58 -4.76
N SER A 373 -27.52 8.13 -5.58
CA SER A 373 -28.03 6.75 -5.55
C SER A 373 -26.97 5.70 -5.89
N ASP A 374 -25.92 6.08 -6.61
CA ASP A 374 -24.78 5.26 -7.02
C ASP A 374 -23.54 5.43 -6.14
N HIS A 375 -23.66 6.20 -5.05
CA HIS A 375 -22.53 6.46 -4.17
C HIS A 375 -21.99 5.16 -3.52
N PRO A 376 -20.66 4.91 -3.53
CA PRO A 376 -20.06 3.67 -3.02
C PRO A 376 -20.48 3.31 -1.58
N ASP A 377 -20.52 4.29 -0.66
CA ASP A 377 -20.95 4.07 0.73
C ASP A 377 -22.39 3.57 0.86
N LEU A 378 -23.30 4.05 0.00
CA LEU A 378 -24.70 3.61 -0.01
C LEU A 378 -24.81 2.16 -0.52
N LEU A 379 -24.11 1.86 -1.61
CA LEU A 379 -24.04 0.50 -2.16
C LEU A 379 -23.39 -0.49 -1.19
N ALA A 380 -22.37 -0.06 -0.44
CA ALA A 380 -21.77 -0.85 0.63
C ALA A 380 -22.78 -1.15 1.75
N THR A 381 -23.59 -0.17 2.15
CA THR A 381 -24.66 -0.37 3.14
C THR A 381 -25.74 -1.31 2.63
N TYR A 382 -26.16 -1.24 1.36
CA TYR A 382 -27.09 -2.23 0.78
C TYR A 382 -26.52 -3.65 0.83
N ASN A 383 -25.25 -3.83 0.44
CA ASN A 383 -24.60 -5.14 0.53
C ASN A 383 -24.52 -5.65 1.98
N ARG A 384 -24.22 -4.78 2.94
CA ARG A 384 -24.18 -5.12 4.38
C ARG A 384 -25.56 -5.49 4.92
N LEU A 385 -26.62 -4.80 4.48
CA LEU A 385 -27.99 -5.16 4.84
C LEU A 385 -28.35 -6.53 4.26
N ALA A 386 -28.06 -6.78 2.98
CA ALA A 386 -28.37 -8.04 2.33
C ALA A 386 -27.72 -9.25 3.03
N ILE A 387 -26.42 -9.16 3.34
CA ILE A 387 -25.73 -10.24 4.05
C ILE A 387 -26.24 -10.42 5.49
N THR A 388 -26.66 -9.34 6.15
CA THR A 388 -27.23 -9.39 7.50
C THR A 388 -28.62 -10.02 7.49
N TYR A 389 -29.49 -9.64 6.55
CA TYR A 389 -30.81 -10.26 6.36
C TYR A 389 -30.69 -11.76 6.02
N SER A 390 -29.73 -12.13 5.17
CA SER A 390 -29.42 -13.52 4.90
C SER A 390 -29.04 -14.29 6.18
N ALA A 391 -28.27 -13.68 7.07
CA ALA A 391 -27.84 -14.29 8.33
C ALA A 391 -29.00 -14.54 9.32
N VAL A 392 -30.03 -13.69 9.30
CA VAL A 392 -31.28 -13.88 10.08
C VAL A 392 -32.37 -14.62 9.30
N ASN A 393 -32.02 -15.26 8.18
CA ASN A 393 -32.90 -16.06 7.34
C ASN A 393 -34.06 -15.29 6.66
N GLU A 394 -33.94 -13.96 6.56
CA GLU A 394 -34.84 -13.08 5.79
C GLU A 394 -34.38 -13.01 4.32
N VAL A 395 -34.48 -14.14 3.63
CA VAL A 395 -33.86 -14.34 2.30
C VAL A 395 -34.43 -13.39 1.25
N GLN A 396 -35.73 -13.06 1.32
CA GLN A 396 -36.37 -12.15 0.38
C GLN A 396 -35.78 -10.74 0.46
N MET A 397 -35.63 -10.19 1.66
CA MET A 397 -34.98 -8.90 1.88
C MET A 397 -33.52 -8.90 1.39
N ALA A 398 -32.80 -10.02 1.56
CA ALA A 398 -31.44 -10.16 1.05
C ALA A 398 -31.39 -10.06 -0.49
N PHE A 399 -32.33 -10.69 -1.19
CA PHE A 399 -32.44 -10.56 -2.64
C PHE A 399 -32.77 -9.13 -3.06
N GLU A 400 -33.70 -8.47 -2.38
CA GLU A 400 -34.07 -7.09 -2.70
C GLU A 400 -32.85 -6.16 -2.68
N TYR A 401 -32.06 -6.19 -1.61
CA TYR A 401 -30.88 -5.32 -1.48
C TYR A 401 -29.73 -5.69 -2.42
N TYR A 402 -29.43 -6.98 -2.64
CA TYR A 402 -28.41 -7.37 -3.60
C TYR A 402 -28.80 -7.04 -5.05
N ASN A 403 -30.07 -7.25 -5.44
CA ASN A 403 -30.55 -6.88 -6.76
C ASN A 403 -30.55 -5.36 -6.95
N LYS A 404 -30.95 -4.58 -5.93
CA LYS A 404 -30.87 -3.11 -5.96
C LYS A 404 -29.44 -2.65 -6.23
N CYS A 405 -28.46 -3.21 -5.51
CA CYS A 405 -27.04 -2.92 -5.68
C CYS A 405 -26.52 -3.30 -7.09
N LEU A 406 -26.85 -4.50 -7.57
CA LEU A 406 -26.48 -4.95 -8.92
C LEU A 406 -27.06 -4.03 -10.00
N ASN A 407 -28.36 -3.69 -9.91
CA ASN A 407 -29.03 -2.88 -10.92
C ASN A 407 -28.42 -1.47 -11.03
N ILE A 408 -28.08 -0.86 -9.89
CA ILE A 408 -27.40 0.45 -9.88
C ILE A 408 -26.03 0.32 -10.54
N ARG A 409 -25.21 -0.66 -10.15
CA ARG A 409 -23.88 -0.89 -10.72
C ARG A 409 -23.91 -1.16 -12.22
N LEU A 410 -24.90 -1.93 -12.70
CA LEU A 410 -25.08 -2.19 -14.14
C LEU A 410 -25.48 -0.92 -14.91
N ALA A 411 -26.16 0.02 -14.27
CA ALA A 411 -26.59 1.28 -14.89
C ALA A 411 -25.49 2.35 -14.89
N THR A 412 -24.58 2.34 -13.92
CA THR A 412 -23.61 3.43 -13.72
C THR A 412 -22.15 3.07 -13.99
N LEU A 413 -21.78 1.78 -14.02
CA LEU A 413 -20.40 1.35 -14.21
C LEU A 413 -20.18 0.68 -15.58
N PRO A 414 -18.95 0.70 -16.12
CA PRO A 414 -18.57 -0.12 -17.28
C PRO A 414 -18.90 -1.60 -17.06
N HIS A 415 -19.30 -2.31 -18.12
CA HIS A 415 -19.79 -3.69 -18.02
C HIS A 415 -18.77 -4.71 -17.46
N ASP A 416 -17.49 -4.39 -17.47
CA ASP A 416 -16.40 -5.19 -16.94
C ASP A 416 -15.86 -4.69 -15.59
N HIS A 417 -16.59 -3.80 -14.91
CA HIS A 417 -16.16 -3.27 -13.62
C HIS A 417 -16.15 -4.37 -12.52
N PRO A 418 -15.10 -4.47 -11.68
CA PRO A 418 -14.98 -5.50 -10.63
C PRO A 418 -16.16 -5.57 -9.65
N ASP A 419 -16.76 -4.42 -9.34
CA ASP A 419 -17.93 -4.34 -8.47
C ASP A 419 -19.17 -5.10 -9.00
N ILE A 420 -19.34 -5.16 -10.33
CA ILE A 420 -20.42 -5.95 -10.96
C ILE A 420 -20.15 -7.44 -10.74
N ALA A 421 -18.90 -7.87 -10.92
CA ALA A 421 -18.49 -9.25 -10.64
C ALA A 421 -18.75 -9.64 -9.17
N THR A 422 -18.50 -8.71 -8.24
CA THR A 422 -18.80 -8.90 -6.82
C THR A 422 -20.30 -9.05 -6.56
N SER A 423 -21.14 -8.21 -7.18
CA SER A 423 -22.60 -8.31 -7.07
C SER A 423 -23.14 -9.66 -7.59
N TYR A 424 -22.63 -10.14 -8.73
CA TYR A 424 -22.99 -11.46 -9.24
C TYR A 424 -22.56 -12.58 -8.29
N ASN A 425 -21.34 -12.53 -7.74
CA ASN A 425 -20.89 -13.49 -6.74
C ASN A 425 -21.81 -13.53 -5.51
N ASN A 426 -22.25 -12.37 -5.01
CA ASN A 426 -23.14 -12.29 -3.85
C ASN A 426 -24.51 -12.92 -4.10
N LEU A 427 -25.10 -12.67 -5.27
CA LEU A 427 -26.37 -13.29 -5.69
C LEU A 427 -26.23 -14.79 -5.94
N GLY A 428 -25.14 -15.21 -6.57
CA GLY A 428 -24.83 -16.62 -6.77
C GLY A 428 -24.72 -17.37 -5.45
N TRP A 429 -24.02 -16.78 -4.48
CA TRP A 429 -23.92 -17.33 -3.12
C TRP A 429 -25.29 -17.42 -2.45
N LEU A 430 -26.14 -16.39 -2.57
CA LEU A 430 -27.46 -16.38 -1.97
C LEU A 430 -28.36 -17.50 -2.53
N HIS A 431 -28.34 -17.71 -3.85
CA HIS A 431 -29.04 -18.84 -4.48
C HIS A 431 -28.49 -20.20 -4.04
N ASN A 432 -27.16 -20.34 -3.96
CA ASN A 432 -26.52 -21.61 -3.65
C ASN A 432 -26.73 -22.06 -2.19
N GLU A 433 -26.69 -21.10 -1.25
CA GLU A 433 -26.71 -21.39 0.18
C GLU A 433 -28.09 -21.23 0.82
N ARG A 434 -28.96 -20.34 0.29
CA ARG A 434 -30.26 -20.05 0.93
C ARG A 434 -31.46 -20.63 0.21
N THR A 435 -31.45 -20.70 -1.13
CA THR A 435 -32.60 -21.24 -1.89
C THR A 435 -32.38 -22.66 -2.41
N GLY A 436 -31.13 -23.12 -2.49
CA GLY A 436 -30.79 -24.41 -3.11
C GLY A 436 -30.96 -24.41 -4.63
N ASP A 437 -31.00 -23.22 -5.25
CA ASP A 437 -31.06 -23.06 -6.71
C ASP A 437 -29.63 -22.99 -7.27
N HIS A 438 -28.98 -24.13 -7.29
CA HIS A 438 -27.58 -24.26 -7.70
C HIS A 438 -27.36 -23.94 -9.19
N ALA A 439 -28.39 -24.14 -10.03
CA ALA A 439 -28.31 -23.82 -11.46
C ALA A 439 -28.25 -22.30 -11.67
N LYS A 440 -29.13 -21.55 -10.99
CA LYS A 440 -29.09 -20.08 -11.03
C LYS A 440 -27.84 -19.52 -10.35
N ALA A 441 -27.37 -20.16 -9.28
CA ALA A 441 -26.10 -19.80 -8.66
C ALA A 441 -24.92 -19.93 -9.64
N LEU A 442 -24.88 -21.02 -10.41
CA LEU A 442 -23.83 -21.28 -11.39
C LEU A 442 -23.80 -20.21 -12.50
N ASP A 443 -24.96 -19.81 -13.03
CA ASP A 443 -25.06 -18.71 -14.02
C ASP A 443 -24.44 -17.42 -13.47
N TYR A 444 -24.80 -17.03 -12.23
CA TYR A 444 -24.23 -15.84 -11.61
C TYR A 444 -22.71 -15.94 -11.38
N PHE A 445 -22.21 -17.07 -10.87
CA PHE A 445 -20.77 -17.23 -10.68
C PHE A 445 -20.01 -17.22 -12.01
N GLN A 446 -20.57 -17.78 -13.08
CA GLN A 446 -19.97 -17.73 -14.42
C GLN A 446 -19.87 -16.29 -14.95
N ARG A 447 -20.93 -15.48 -14.81
CA ARG A 447 -20.89 -14.06 -15.19
C ARG A 447 -19.83 -13.29 -14.40
N SER A 448 -19.71 -13.57 -13.10
CA SER A 448 -18.64 -13.00 -12.26
C SER A 448 -17.25 -13.41 -12.77
N LEU A 449 -17.04 -14.69 -13.08
CA LEU A 449 -15.77 -15.22 -13.54
C LEU A 449 -15.33 -14.63 -14.89
N VAL A 450 -16.26 -14.40 -15.82
CA VAL A 450 -15.98 -13.77 -17.12
C VAL A 450 -15.41 -12.36 -16.92
N ILE A 451 -16.03 -11.56 -16.05
CA ILE A 451 -15.55 -10.21 -15.74
C ILE A 451 -14.17 -10.29 -15.06
N CYS A 452 -14.03 -11.11 -14.02
CA CYS A 452 -12.77 -11.26 -13.29
C CYS A 452 -11.61 -11.69 -14.21
N ARG A 453 -11.82 -12.66 -15.11
CA ARG A 453 -10.77 -13.12 -16.04
C ARG A 453 -10.37 -12.09 -17.10
N LYS A 454 -11.25 -11.12 -17.40
CA LYS A 454 -10.93 -10.06 -18.35
C LYS A 454 -10.00 -9.01 -17.74
N ILE A 455 -10.14 -8.73 -16.45
CA ILE A 455 -9.51 -7.58 -15.79
C ILE A 455 -8.47 -7.96 -14.73
N LEU A 456 -8.40 -9.23 -14.30
CA LEU A 456 -7.50 -9.70 -13.24
C LEU A 456 -6.57 -10.80 -13.75
N PRO A 457 -5.33 -10.91 -13.22
CA PRO A 457 -4.42 -11.99 -13.54
C PRO A 457 -4.97 -13.33 -13.03
N PRO A 458 -4.63 -14.46 -13.67
CA PRO A 458 -5.18 -15.78 -13.35
C PRO A 458 -5.06 -16.21 -11.87
N THR A 459 -4.07 -15.68 -11.15
CA THR A 459 -3.82 -16.00 -9.73
C THR A 459 -4.59 -15.10 -8.75
N HIS A 460 -5.43 -14.17 -9.23
CA HIS A 460 -6.12 -13.22 -8.36
C HIS A 460 -7.13 -13.93 -7.44
N ARG A 461 -7.20 -13.49 -6.17
CA ARG A 461 -8.06 -14.10 -5.13
C ARG A 461 -9.53 -14.21 -5.54
N ASP A 462 -10.04 -13.24 -6.30
CA ASP A 462 -11.44 -13.24 -6.72
C ASP A 462 -11.74 -14.24 -7.83
N ILE A 463 -10.78 -14.51 -8.73
CA ILE A 463 -10.91 -15.61 -9.71
C ILE A 463 -10.96 -16.93 -8.95
N VAL A 464 -9.97 -17.18 -8.08
CA VAL A 464 -9.88 -18.41 -7.29
C VAL A 464 -11.13 -18.64 -6.45
N ARG A 465 -11.63 -17.60 -5.77
CA ARG A 465 -12.87 -17.67 -4.97
C ARG A 465 -14.09 -17.99 -5.84
N THR A 466 -14.20 -17.36 -7.01
CA THR A 466 -15.33 -17.60 -7.92
C THR A 466 -15.30 -19.02 -8.47
N GLU A 467 -14.13 -19.52 -8.84
CA GLU A 467 -13.95 -20.91 -9.29
C GLU A 467 -14.31 -21.92 -8.18
N GLN A 468 -13.92 -21.67 -6.93
CA GLN A 468 -14.33 -22.49 -5.79
C GLN A 468 -15.86 -22.48 -5.59
N ASN A 469 -16.50 -21.32 -5.72
CA ASN A 469 -17.96 -21.20 -5.65
C ASN A 469 -18.66 -21.99 -6.76
N ILE A 470 -18.12 -21.98 -7.98
CA ILE A 470 -18.60 -22.77 -9.12
C ILE A 470 -18.50 -24.26 -8.82
N LEU A 471 -17.33 -24.72 -8.36
CA LEU A 471 -17.12 -26.13 -7.98
C LEU A 471 -18.12 -26.58 -6.93
N LYS A 472 -18.31 -25.78 -5.87
CA LYS A 472 -19.27 -26.06 -4.80
C LYS A 472 -20.71 -26.14 -5.33
N ALA A 473 -21.12 -25.26 -6.24
CA ALA A 473 -22.45 -25.30 -6.84
C ALA A 473 -22.66 -26.58 -7.67
N ILE A 474 -21.67 -26.97 -8.47
CA ILE A 474 -21.70 -28.20 -9.29
C ILE A 474 -21.79 -29.45 -8.39
N GLU A 475 -21.03 -29.49 -7.30
CA GLU A 475 -21.08 -30.60 -6.34
C GLU A 475 -22.47 -30.74 -5.71
N LYS A 476 -23.06 -29.63 -5.24
CA LYS A 476 -24.41 -29.64 -4.68
C LYS A 476 -25.47 -30.05 -5.70
N MET A 477 -25.34 -29.66 -6.98
CA MET A 477 -26.22 -30.15 -8.06
C MET A 477 -26.14 -31.66 -8.22
N LYS A 478 -24.93 -32.23 -8.24
CA LYS A 478 -24.71 -33.69 -8.37
C LYS A 478 -25.25 -34.46 -7.16
N GLN A 479 -25.18 -33.90 -5.96
CA GLN A 479 -25.76 -34.51 -4.77
C GLN A 479 -27.29 -34.52 -4.85
N LYS A 480 -27.91 -33.40 -5.25
CA LYS A 480 -29.36 -33.29 -5.41
C LYS A 480 -29.91 -34.29 -6.43
N SER A 481 -29.21 -34.51 -7.55
CA SER A 481 -29.61 -35.51 -8.56
C SER A 481 -29.52 -36.94 -8.05
N LYS A 482 -28.55 -37.26 -7.18
CA LYS A 482 -28.40 -38.59 -6.55
C LYS A 482 -29.44 -38.88 -5.48
N THR A 483 -30.01 -37.86 -4.83
CA THR A 483 -31.07 -38.03 -3.83
C THR A 483 -32.48 -38.05 -4.42
N THR A 484 -32.62 -37.74 -5.70
CA THR A 484 -33.91 -37.77 -6.45
C THR A 484 -34.03 -38.96 -7.40
N THR A 485 -33.01 -39.81 -7.45
CA THR A 485 -33.03 -41.15 -8.08
C THR A 485 -33.09 -42.20 -6.99
#